data_AF-B7PYI5-F1
#
_entry.id   AF-B7PYI5-F1
#
_cell.length_a   1.000
_cell.length_b   1.000
_cell.length_c   1.000
_cell.angle_alpha   90.00
_cell.angle_beta   90.00
_cell.angle_gamma   90.00
#
_symmetry.space_group_name_H-M   'P 1'
#
loop_
_entity.id
_entity.type
_entity.pdbx_description
1 polymer ?
#
loop_
_entity_poly.entity_id
_entity_poly.type
_entity_poly.pdbx_seq_one_letter_code
_entity_poly.pdbx_strand_id
1 'polypeptide(L)' 'MGGSFYYVEHIGYKEGTWSHTLQRAIQPLWSVISDGCHLTRDVPMYVEFIGFREIYENVYHPSGLPYLVRPTLVGKAVK' A
#
# COMPACT_ATOMS: atom_id res chain seq x y z
N MET A 1 14.54 -19.15 14.22
CA MET A 1 14.59 -17.72 14.62
C MET A 1 13.48 -17.02 13.83
N GLY A 2 12.42 -16.57 14.50
CA GLY A 2 11.27 -15.92 13.85
C GLY A 2 11.55 -14.43 13.64
N GLY A 3 11.60 -13.99 12.39
CA GLY A 3 11.77 -12.58 12.03
C GLY A 3 10.43 -11.86 11.98
N SER A 4 10.41 -10.58 12.35
CA SER A 4 9.27 -9.69 12.12
C SER A 4 9.61 -8.69 11.03
N PHE A 5 8.69 -8.48 10.09
CA PHE A 5 8.77 -7.47 9.05
C PHE A 5 7.72 -6.39 9.32
N TYR A 6 8.15 -5.13 9.33
CA TYR A 6 7.27 -3.98 9.53
C TYR A 6 7.32 -3.11 8.27
N TYR A 7 6.16 -2.67 7.79
CA TYR A 7 6.04 -1.89 6.56
C TYR A 7 5.01 -0.78 6.68
N VAL A 8 5.25 0.28 5.92
CA VAL A 8 4.35 1.41 5.70
C VAL A 8 4.35 1.67 4.22
N GLU A 9 3.20 1.49 3.58
CA GLU A 9 3.09 1.55 2.12
C GLU A 9 1.87 2.36 1.69
N HIS A 10 1.99 3.01 0.55
CA HIS A 10 0.86 3.70 -0.05
C HIS A 10 0.05 2.70 -0.86
N ILE A 11 -1.28 2.73 -0.71
CA ILE A 11 -2.16 1.77 -1.37
C ILE A 11 -3.26 2.47 -2.17
N GLY A 12 -3.99 1.65 -2.92
CA GLY A 12 -5.19 2.09 -3.61
C GLY A 12 -6.32 2.37 -2.65
N TYR A 13 -7.18 3.31 -3.03
CA TYR A 13 -8.56 3.28 -2.60
C TYR A 13 -9.21 1.96 -3.03
N LYS A 14 -10.32 1.60 -2.38
CA LYS A 14 -11.07 0.39 -2.69
C LYS A 14 -11.34 0.27 -4.19
N GLU A 15 -11.10 -0.92 -4.75
CA GLU A 15 -11.38 -1.21 -6.15
C GLU A 15 -12.86 -0.91 -6.49
N GLY A 16 -13.09 -0.47 -7.73
CA GLY A 16 -14.42 -0.05 -8.19
C GLY A 16 -14.84 1.36 -7.75
N THR A 17 -14.07 2.05 -6.91
CA THR A 17 -14.31 3.48 -6.61
C THR A 17 -13.75 4.38 -7.71
N TRP A 18 -14.36 5.56 -7.88
CA TRP A 18 -13.86 6.59 -8.80
C TRP A 18 -12.42 7.01 -8.43
N SER A 19 -12.11 7.08 -7.13
CA SER A 19 -10.79 7.44 -6.63
C SER A 19 -9.73 6.45 -7.08
N HIS A 20 -10.05 5.14 -7.06
CA HIS A 20 -9.14 4.10 -7.54
C HIS A 20 -8.91 4.19 -9.05
N THR A 21 -9.94 4.52 -9.84
CA THR A 21 -9.79 4.77 -11.28
C THR A 21 -8.87 5.96 -11.54
N LEU A 22 -9.00 7.04 -10.77
CA LEU A 22 -8.14 8.21 -10.90
C LEU A 22 -6.69 7.89 -10.47
N GLN A 23 -6.48 7.14 -9.39
CA GLN A 23 -5.16 6.64 -8.99
C GLN A 23 -4.49 5.86 -10.13
N ARG A 24 -5.20 4.93 -10.77
CA ARG A 24 -4.68 4.18 -11.92
C ARG A 24 -4.29 5.07 -13.09
N ALA A 25 -5.07 6.11 -13.37
CA ALA A 25 -4.77 7.06 -14.45
C ALA A 25 -3.51 7.87 -14.18
N ILE A 26 -3.29 8.30 -12.93
CA ILE A 26 -2.11 9.10 -12.55
C ILE A 26 -0.87 8.25 -12.23
N GLN A 27 -1.03 6.94 -12.00
CA GLN A 27 0.01 6.03 -11.53
C GLN A 27 1.31 6.09 -12.34
N PRO A 28 1.32 6.13 -13.69
CA PRO A 28 2.57 6.20 -14.46
C PRO A 28 3.37 7.46 -14.15
N LEU A 29 2.69 8.61 -14.10
CA LEU A 29 3.31 9.88 -13.74
C LEU A 29 3.75 9.88 -12.27
N TRP A 30 2.88 9.40 -11.39
CA TRP A 30 3.16 9.29 -9.96
C TRP A 30 4.42 8.47 -9.71
N SER A 31 4.55 7.31 -10.33
CA SER A 31 5.72 6.41 -10.20
C SER A 31 7.03 7.13 -10.55
N VAL A 32 7.05 7.99 -11.57
CA VAL A 32 8.25 8.74 -11.95
C VAL A 32 8.63 9.79 -10.90
N ILE A 33 7.65 10.49 -10.32
CA ILE A 33 7.91 11.58 -9.36
C ILE A 33 8.04 11.12 -7.91
N SER A 34 7.65 9.87 -7.60
CA SER A 34 7.60 9.31 -6.24
C SER A 34 8.51 8.11 -6.05
N ASP A 35 9.64 8.07 -6.77
CA ASP A 35 10.67 7.03 -6.66
C ASP A 35 10.10 5.60 -6.84
N GLY A 36 9.19 5.44 -7.80
CA GLY A 36 8.58 4.15 -8.10
C GLY A 36 7.43 3.75 -7.19
N CYS A 37 6.88 4.63 -6.35
CA CYS A 37 5.73 4.30 -5.50
C CYS A 37 4.50 3.87 -6.32
N HIS A 38 3.78 2.86 -5.83
CA HIS A 38 2.61 2.29 -6.49
C HIS A 38 1.36 2.43 -5.63
N LEU A 39 0.48 3.36 -6.01
CA LEU A 39 -0.82 3.62 -5.37
C LEU A 39 -1.85 2.51 -5.61
N THR A 40 -1.45 1.35 -6.13
CA THR A 40 -2.36 0.24 -6.45
C THR A 40 -1.73 -1.13 -6.13
N ARG A 41 -0.69 -1.15 -5.29
CA ARG A 41 0.03 -2.39 -4.96
C ARG A 41 -0.71 -3.14 -3.85
N ASP A 42 -0.95 -4.43 -4.10
CA ASP A 42 -1.45 -5.37 -3.10
C ASP A 42 -0.26 -5.91 -2.27
N VAL A 43 0.14 -5.15 -1.26
CA VAL A 43 1.23 -5.50 -0.34
C VAL A 43 0.97 -6.80 0.45
N PRO A 44 -0.23 -7.05 1.02
CA PRO A 44 -0.50 -8.29 1.76
C PRO A 44 -0.20 -9.55 0.93
N MET A 45 -0.61 -9.57 -0.34
CA MET A 45 -0.36 -10.70 -1.24
C MET A 45 1.13 -11.03 -1.40
N TYR A 46 2.00 -10.02 -1.51
CA TYR A 46 3.45 -10.24 -1.60
C TYR A 46 4.04 -10.73 -0.27
N VAL A 47 3.54 -10.24 0.86
CA VAL A 47 4.01 -10.61 2.20
C VAL A 47 3.69 -12.07 2.51
N GLU A 48 2.49 -12.53 2.15
CA GLU A 48 2.13 -13.96 2.24
C GLU A 48 2.99 -14.82 1.32
N PHE A 49 3.17 -14.40 0.06
CA PHE A 49 3.92 -15.15 -0.94
C PHE A 49 5.38 -15.45 -0.52
N ILE A 50 6.04 -14.51 0.18
CA ILE A 50 7.42 -14.69 0.65
C ILE A 50 7.54 -15.48 1.97
N GLY A 51 6.41 -16.00 2.48
CA GLY A 51 6.35 -16.99 3.54
C GLY A 51 6.12 -16.44 4.95
N PHE A 52 5.67 -15.19 5.10
CA PHE A 52 5.10 -14.73 6.37
C PHE A 52 3.69 -15.29 6.57
N ARG A 53 3.26 -15.50 7.82
CA ARG A 53 1.97 -16.14 8.14
C ARG A 53 1.12 -15.37 9.15
N GLU A 54 1.73 -14.69 10.10
CA GLU A 54 1.00 -13.86 11.07
C GLU A 54 1.06 -12.39 10.63
N ILE A 55 0.08 -11.98 9.82
CA ILE A 55 0.00 -10.65 9.22
C ILE A 55 -1.05 -9.80 9.95
N TYR A 56 -0.65 -8.59 10.34
CA TYR A 56 -1.49 -7.61 11.02
C TYR A 56 -1.39 -6.29 10.29
N GLU A 57 -2.52 -5.78 9.79
CA GLU A 57 -2.55 -4.61 8.92
C GLU A 57 -3.67 -3.64 9.28
N ASN A 58 -3.40 -2.34 9.11
CA ASN A 58 -4.39 -1.29 9.24
C ASN A 58 -4.19 -0.23 8.15
N VAL A 59 -5.31 0.27 7.63
CA VAL A 59 -5.32 1.34 6.63
C VAL A 59 -5.62 2.67 7.31
N TYR A 60 -4.74 3.64 7.10
CA TYR A 60 -4.86 5.01 7.59
C TYR A 60 -5.04 5.98 6.42
N HIS A 61 -5.59 7.16 6.74
CA HIS A 61 -5.80 8.24 5.78
C HIS A 61 -5.28 9.56 6.37
N PRO A 62 -3.96 9.79 6.39
CA PRO A 62 -3.38 10.99 6.98
C PRO A 62 -3.86 12.25 6.26
N SER A 63 -4.41 13.22 7.01
CA SER A 63 -4.99 14.44 6.42
C SER A 63 -3.95 15.34 5.74
N GLY A 64 -2.67 15.23 6.12
CA GLY A 64 -1.55 15.97 5.55
C GLY A 64 -1.07 15.49 4.17
N LEU A 65 -1.56 14.34 3.67
CA LEU A 65 -1.21 13.84 2.35
C LEU A 65 -2.22 14.30 1.28
N PRO A 66 -1.81 14.45 0.00
CA PRO A 66 -2.73 14.67 -1.11
C PRO A 66 -3.78 13.56 -1.19
N TYR A 67 -5.03 13.90 -1.49
CA TYR A 67 -6.16 12.96 -1.44
C TYR A 67 -5.87 11.60 -2.10
N LEU A 68 -5.37 11.59 -3.34
CA LEU A 68 -5.09 10.35 -4.09
C LEU A 68 -3.95 9.49 -3.54
N VAL A 69 -3.21 10.00 -2.56
CA VAL A 69 -2.02 9.38 -1.97
C VAL A 69 -2.27 9.02 -0.50
N ARG A 70 -3.39 9.47 0.08
CA ARG A 70 -3.72 9.29 1.50
C ARG A 70 -3.84 7.84 1.97
N PRO A 71 -4.39 6.89 1.20
CA PRO A 71 -4.52 5.52 1.71
C PRO A 71 -3.13 4.95 2.01
N THR A 72 -2.85 4.72 3.30
CA THR A 72 -1.57 4.22 3.78
C THR A 72 -1.81 2.96 4.59
N LEU A 73 -1.21 1.86 4.14
CA LEU A 73 -1.21 0.58 4.84
C LEU A 73 -0.03 0.55 5.81
N VAL A 74 -0.30 0.26 7.08
CA VAL A 74 0.72 -0.03 8.08
C VAL A 74 0.57 -1.47 8.50
N GLY A 75 1.65 -2.25 8.41
CA GLY A 75 1.60 -3.67 8.67
C GLY A 75 2.79 -4.23 9.44
N LYS A 76 2.54 -5.37 10.08
CA LYS A 76 3.52 -6.24 10.72
C LYS A 76 3.27 -7.67 10.25
N ALA A 77 4.33 -8.38 9.87
CA ALA A 77 4.27 -9.78 9.49
C ALA A 77 5.32 -10.62 10.26
N VAL A 78 4.96 -11.83 10.68
CA VAL A 78 5.88 -12.79 11.36
C VAL A 78 5.97 -14.10 10.58
N LYS A 79 7.19 -14.65 10.49
CA LYS A 79 7.55 -15.86 9.74
C LYS A 79 7.57 -17.12 10.60
#